data_AF-A0A1I2GB44-F1
#
_entry.id   AF-A0A1I2GB44-F1
#
_cell.length_a   1.000
_cell.length_b   1.000
_cell.length_c   1.000
_cell.angle_alpha   90.00
_cell.angle_beta   90.00
_cell.angle_gamma   90.00
#
_symmetry.space_group_name_H-M   'P 1'
#
loop_
_entity.id
_entity.type
_entity.pdbx_description
1 polymer ?
#
loop_
_entity_poly.entity_id
_entity_poly.type
_entity_poly.pdbx_seq_one_letter_code
_entity_poly.pdbx_strand_id
1 'polypeptide(L)'
;MKIPFEKGDLEELFKHKFDEKRTMDFILPSKANPQIIIESSFLVTTSSGQGDKSKTEGNIKKLIERYYPQAKFIGFVDGIGWYVRQGDLKRMVTAFDEVFTFHKDEIERFKDFLKQNLK
;
A
#
# COMPACT_ATOMS: atom_id res chain seq x y z
N MET A 1 -12.54 17.61 3.21
CA MET A 1 -11.13 17.76 2.80
C MET A 1 -11.01 17.21 1.38
N LYS A 2 -10.56 17.99 0.40
CA LYS A 2 -10.27 17.50 -0.96
C LYS A 2 -8.77 17.28 -1.05
N ILE A 3 -8.34 16.02 -1.04
CA ILE A 3 -6.93 15.67 -1.23
C ILE A 3 -6.73 15.24 -2.69
N PRO A 4 -5.82 15.85 -3.44
CA PRO A 4 -5.46 15.34 -4.76
C PRO A 4 -4.82 13.96 -4.63
N PHE A 5 -5.09 13.09 -5.59
CA PHE A 5 -4.45 11.79 -5.68
C PHE A 5 -4.35 11.39 -7.15
N GLU A 6 -3.42 10.50 -7.42
CA GLU A 6 -3.27 9.85 -8.72
C GLU A 6 -3.27 8.33 -8.54
N LYS A 7 -3.42 7.62 -9.65
CA LYS A 7 -3.26 6.16 -9.73
C LYS A 7 -2.20 5.82 -10.75
N GLY A 8 -1.63 4.63 -10.67
CA GLY A 8 -0.72 4.13 -11.69
C GLY A 8 0.69 3.84 -11.18
N ASP A 9 1.65 3.79 -12.11
CA ASP A 9 3.04 3.50 -11.78
C ASP A 9 3.76 4.73 -11.18
N LEU A 10 4.63 4.47 -10.21
CA LEU A 10 5.58 5.46 -9.69
C LEU A 10 6.70 5.71 -10.71
N GLU A 11 6.96 6.98 -11.02
CA GLU A 11 7.86 7.36 -12.13
C GLU A 11 9.27 6.78 -12.03
N GLU A 12 9.87 6.79 -10.83
CA GLU A 12 11.23 6.30 -10.63
C GLU A 12 11.30 4.77 -10.71
N LEU A 13 10.24 4.07 -10.28
CA LEU A 13 10.15 2.63 -10.44
C LEU A 13 9.92 2.26 -11.91
N PHE A 14 9.12 3.04 -12.63
CA PHE A 14 8.93 2.85 -14.07
C PHE A 14 10.25 2.99 -14.84
N LYS A 15 11.08 4.00 -14.51
CA LYS A 15 12.36 4.25 -15.19
C LYS A 15 13.44 3.22 -14.84
N HIS A 16 13.54 2.84 -13.56
CA HIS A 16 14.70 2.07 -13.06
C HIS A 16 14.40 0.61 -12.74
N LYS A 17 13.13 0.25 -12.59
CA LYS A 17 12.66 -1.03 -12.05
C LYS A 17 11.42 -1.54 -12.77
N PHE A 18 11.39 -1.39 -14.11
CA PHE A 18 10.21 -1.67 -14.92
C PHE A 18 9.61 -3.07 -14.70
N ASP A 19 10.43 -4.11 -14.61
CA ASP A 19 9.98 -5.51 -14.43
C ASP A 19 9.57 -5.84 -12.98
N GLU A 20 9.96 -4.99 -12.01
CA GLU A 20 9.69 -5.17 -10.59
C GLU A 20 8.61 -4.19 -10.07
N LYS A 21 8.18 -3.24 -10.91
CA LYS A 21 7.21 -2.21 -10.54
C LYS A 21 5.81 -2.81 -10.40
N ARG A 22 4.96 -2.08 -9.69
CA ARG A 22 3.54 -2.35 -9.62
C ARG A 22 2.74 -1.06 -9.79
N THR A 23 1.59 -1.19 -10.44
CA THR A 23 0.59 -0.13 -10.53
C THR A 23 -0.01 0.10 -9.16
N MET A 24 0.11 1.31 -8.63
CA MET A 24 -0.41 1.64 -7.30
C MET A 24 -1.88 2.07 -7.35
N ASP A 25 -2.67 1.68 -6.34
CA ASP A 25 -4.09 2.02 -6.23
C ASP A 25 -4.31 3.50 -5.98
N PHE A 26 -3.51 4.11 -5.08
CA PHE A 26 -3.53 5.53 -4.80
C PHE A 26 -2.14 6.07 -4.47
N ILE A 27 -1.83 7.24 -5.03
CA ILE A 27 -0.60 7.97 -4.79
C ILE A 27 -0.99 9.41 -4.45
N LEU A 28 -0.62 9.84 -3.24
CA LEU A 28 -1.00 11.13 -2.69
C LEU A 28 0.27 11.97 -2.42
N PRO A 29 0.24 13.28 -2.68
CA PRO A 29 -0.77 13.98 -3.48
C PRO A 29 -0.66 13.69 -5.00
N SER A 30 0.52 13.28 -5.48
CA SER A 30 0.80 13.01 -6.89
C SER A 30 1.99 12.07 -7.08
N LYS A 31 2.18 11.55 -8.29
CA LYS A 31 3.32 10.71 -8.72
C LYS A 31 4.65 11.46 -8.76
N ALA A 32 4.61 12.76 -9.02
CA ALA A 32 5.81 13.59 -9.06
C ALA A 32 6.41 13.82 -7.66
N ASN A 33 5.56 13.88 -6.62
CA ASN A 33 5.99 14.02 -5.23
C ASN A 33 5.12 13.17 -4.30
N PRO A 34 5.30 11.83 -4.31
CA PRO A 34 4.49 10.94 -3.49
C PRO A 34 4.89 11.08 -2.02
N GLN A 35 3.91 11.39 -1.17
CA GLN A 35 4.05 11.42 0.29
C GLN A 35 3.40 10.17 0.92
N ILE A 36 2.28 9.71 0.36
CA ILE A 36 1.58 8.51 0.83
C ILE A 36 1.22 7.66 -0.39
N ILE A 37 1.58 6.39 -0.35
CA ILE A 37 1.29 5.39 -1.38
C ILE A 37 0.44 4.32 -0.72
N ILE A 38 -0.70 3.97 -1.33
CA ILE A 38 -1.69 3.10 -0.71
C ILE A 38 -2.01 1.93 -1.62
N GLU A 39 -2.03 0.72 -1.05
CA GLU A 39 -2.48 -0.50 -1.70
C GLU A 39 -3.64 -1.15 -0.95
N SER A 40 -4.68 -1.55 -1.68
CA SER A 40 -5.83 -2.26 -1.13
C SER A 40 -5.75 -3.76 -1.36
N SER A 41 -6.08 -4.52 -0.33
CA SER A 41 -6.10 -5.98 -0.30
C SER A 41 -7.39 -6.48 0.33
N PHE A 42 -8.30 -6.93 -0.52
CA PHE A 42 -9.59 -7.49 -0.14
C PHE A 42 -9.87 -8.81 -0.88
N LEU A 43 -10.83 -9.56 -0.36
CA LEU A 43 -11.23 -10.89 -0.82
C LEU A 43 -11.76 -10.91 -2.27
N VAL A 44 -10.88 -11.15 -3.24
CA VAL A 44 -11.09 -12.10 -4.36
C VAL A 44 -9.70 -12.57 -4.80
N THR A 45 -9.12 -13.58 -4.14
CA THR A 45 -7.89 -14.21 -4.64
C THR A 45 -7.80 -15.64 -4.14
N THR A 46 -7.47 -16.56 -5.04
CA THR A 46 -7.14 -17.95 -4.73
C THR A 46 -5.99 -18.04 -3.72
N SER A 47 -5.80 -19.20 -3.09
CA SER A 47 -4.71 -19.43 -2.14
C SER A 47 -3.30 -19.32 -2.77
N SER A 48 -3.13 -19.31 -4.09
CA SER A 48 -1.85 -18.88 -4.68
C SER A 48 -1.73 -17.35 -4.68
N GLY A 49 -2.76 -16.66 -5.15
CA GLY A 49 -2.79 -15.20 -5.32
C GLY A 49 -2.48 -14.40 -4.06
N GLN A 50 -2.99 -14.79 -2.89
CA GLN A 50 -2.68 -14.05 -1.65
C GLN A 50 -1.23 -14.25 -1.17
N GLY A 51 -0.65 -15.43 -1.44
CA GLY A 51 0.74 -15.73 -1.11
C GLY A 51 1.69 -14.90 -1.96
N ASP A 52 1.45 -14.86 -3.28
CA ASP A 52 2.22 -14.05 -4.21
C ASP A 52 2.07 -12.56 -3.91
N LYS A 53 0.84 -12.11 -3.60
CA LYS A 53 0.58 -10.71 -3.22
C LYS A 53 1.41 -10.29 -2.00
N SER A 54 1.46 -11.12 -0.94
CA SER A 54 2.23 -10.80 0.26
C SER A 54 3.74 -10.68 0.00
N LYS A 55 4.29 -11.47 -0.93
CA LYS A 55 5.70 -11.35 -1.34
C LYS A 55 5.94 -10.09 -2.17
N THR A 56 5.01 -9.79 -3.08
CA THR A 56 5.08 -8.60 -3.93
C THR A 56 5.09 -7.34 -3.08
N GLU A 57 4.22 -7.19 -2.08
CA GLU A 57 4.24 -5.98 -1.23
C GLU A 57 5.56 -5.83 -0.47
N GLY A 58 6.14 -6.94 -0.01
CA GLY A 58 7.47 -6.91 0.61
C GLY A 58 8.57 -6.43 -0.34
N ASN A 59 8.48 -6.72 -1.64
CA ASN A 59 9.41 -6.18 -2.63
C ASN A 59 9.14 -4.70 -2.90
N ILE A 60 7.88 -4.32 -3.07
CA ILE A 60 7.47 -2.94 -3.31
C ILE A 60 7.89 -2.04 -2.14
N LYS A 61 7.77 -2.51 -0.90
CA LYS A 61 8.29 -1.79 0.28
C LYS A 61 9.76 -1.42 0.14
N LYS A 62 10.61 -2.38 -0.22
CA LYS A 62 12.06 -2.13 -0.43
C LYS A 62 12.33 -1.13 -1.55
N LEU A 63 11.52 -1.17 -2.61
CA LEU A 63 11.61 -0.21 -3.71
C LEU A 63 11.18 1.19 -3.27
N ILE A 64 10.08 1.32 -2.54
CA ILE A 64 9.61 2.60 -2.01
C ILE A 64 10.64 3.20 -1.05
N GLU A 65 11.20 2.41 -0.13
CA GLU A 65 12.25 2.90 0.78
C GLU A 65 13.49 3.41 0.05
N ARG A 66 13.82 2.81 -1.09
CA ARG A 66 14.99 3.18 -1.88
C ARG A 66 14.78 4.43 -2.74
N TYR A 67 13.65 4.53 -3.43
CA TYR A 67 13.40 5.58 -4.42
C TYR A 67 12.54 6.74 -3.87
N TYR A 68 11.75 6.48 -2.82
CA TYR A 68 10.85 7.43 -2.18
C TYR A 68 10.96 7.34 -0.64
N PRO A 69 12.15 7.55 -0.05
CA PRO A 69 12.40 7.33 1.38
C PRO A 69 11.54 8.18 2.33
N GLN A 70 10.94 9.25 1.83
CA GLN A 70 10.04 10.11 2.60
C GLN A 70 8.56 9.72 2.47
N ALA A 71 8.22 8.85 1.52
CA ALA A 71 6.86 8.39 1.32
C ALA A 71 6.51 7.30 2.33
N LYS A 72 5.25 7.28 2.78
CA LYS A 72 4.69 6.20 3.61
C LYS A 72 3.96 5.20 2.74
N PHE A 73 4.24 3.92 2.93
CA PHE A 73 3.55 2.83 2.23
C PHE A 73 2.46 2.23 3.12
N ILE A 74 1.21 2.37 2.71
CA ILE A 74 0.03 2.09 3.53
C ILE A 74 -0.78 0.94 2.95
N GLY A 75 -1.16 0.00 3.81
CA GLY A 75 -1.99 -1.14 3.42
C GLY A 75 -3.42 -1.00 3.89
N PHE A 76 -4.40 -1.17 3.00
CA PHE A 76 -5.78 -1.44 3.38
C PHE A 76 -6.04 -2.94 3.29
N VAL A 77 -6.30 -3.60 4.42
CA VAL A 77 -6.45 -5.06 4.49
C VAL A 77 -7.79 -5.40 5.13
N ASP A 78 -8.59 -6.24 4.46
CA ASP A 78 -9.93 -6.64 4.95
C ASP A 78 -9.90 -7.56 6.17
N GLY A 79 -8.78 -8.23 6.42
CA GLY A 79 -8.55 -9.18 7.51
C GLY A 79 -9.28 -10.51 7.30
N ILE A 80 -10.59 -10.48 7.06
CA ILE A 80 -11.42 -11.69 6.93
C ILE A 80 -10.95 -12.59 5.78
N GLY A 81 -10.49 -12.01 4.66
CA GLY A 81 -9.97 -12.78 3.53
C GLY A 81 -8.69 -13.55 3.84
N TRP A 82 -8.06 -13.27 4.97
CA TRP A 82 -6.79 -13.84 5.39
C TRP A 82 -6.90 -14.73 6.64
N TYR A 83 -8.11 -14.96 7.14
CA TYR A 83 -8.36 -15.67 8.40
C TYR A 83 -7.66 -17.05 8.46
N VAL A 84 -7.74 -17.83 7.39
CA VAL A 84 -7.10 -19.16 7.28
C VAL A 84 -5.62 -19.09 6.85
N ARG A 85 -5.05 -17.88 6.71
CA ARG A 85 -3.70 -17.61 6.20
C ARG A 85 -2.96 -16.59 7.03
N GLN A 86 -2.95 -16.81 8.34
CA GLN A 86 -2.35 -15.91 9.31
C GLN A 86 -0.86 -15.61 9.01
N GLY A 87 -0.12 -16.58 8.46
CA GLY A 87 1.28 -16.36 8.06
C GLY A 87 1.44 -15.38 6.90
N ASP A 88 0.57 -15.46 5.88
CA ASP A 88 0.56 -14.52 4.76
C ASP A 88 0.05 -13.15 5.20
N LEU A 89 -0.96 -13.11 6.08
CA LEU A 89 -1.43 -11.87 6.69
C LEU A 89 -0.31 -11.16 7.45
N LYS A 90 0.45 -11.92 8.25
CA LYS A 90 1.60 -11.36 9.00
C LYS A 90 2.62 -10.75 8.05
N ARG A 91 2.95 -11.43 6.94
CA ARG A 91 3.86 -10.88 5.92
C ARG A 91 3.31 -9.61 5.29
N MET A 92 2.03 -9.62 4.92
CA MET A 92 1.33 -8.48 4.34
C MET A 92 1.38 -7.26 5.28
N VAL A 93 0.95 -7.42 6.53
CA VAL A 93 0.92 -6.34 7.52
C VAL A 93 2.33 -5.81 7.83
N THR A 94 3.35 -6.67 7.82
CA THR A 94 4.75 -6.27 8.06
C THR A 94 5.35 -5.49 6.89
N ALA A 95 4.80 -5.59 5.68
CA ALA A 95 5.32 -4.89 4.51
C ALA A 95 4.96 -3.40 4.48
N PHE A 96 3.89 -3.01 5.17
CA PHE A 96 3.42 -1.63 5.20
C PHE A 96 3.97 -0.88 6.41
N ASP A 97 4.10 0.44 6.28
CA ASP A 97 4.41 1.34 7.39
C ASP A 97 3.25 1.47 8.37
N GLU A 98 2.02 1.32 7.87
CA GLU A 98 0.79 1.34 8.65
C GLU A 98 -0.29 0.57 7.88
N VAL A 99 -1.20 -0.08 8.61
CA VAL A 99 -2.29 -0.87 8.05
C VAL A 99 -3.62 -0.42 8.61
N PHE A 100 -4.58 -0.20 7.72
CA PHE A 100 -5.96 0.09 8.05
C PHE A 100 -6.87 -1.04 7.56
N THR A 101 -8.03 -1.17 8.20
CA THR A 101 -9.11 -2.01 7.68
C THR A 101 -10.23 -1.14 7.11
N PHE A 102 -11.21 -1.78 6.48
CA PHE A 102 -12.41 -1.10 5.99
C PHE A 102 -13.45 -0.83 7.10
N HIS A 103 -13.13 -1.15 8.36
CA HIS A 103 -14.00 -0.82 9.49
C HIS A 103 -14.09 0.69 9.67
N LYS A 104 -15.27 1.19 10.05
CA LYS A 104 -15.55 2.63 10.16
C LYS A 104 -14.53 3.36 11.04
N ASP A 105 -14.16 2.78 12.17
CA ASP A 105 -13.21 3.39 13.11
C ASP A 105 -11.80 3.51 12.50
N GLU A 106 -11.39 2.54 11.69
CA GLU A 106 -10.13 2.56 10.96
C GLU A 106 -10.15 3.60 9.83
N ILE A 107 -11.30 3.84 9.21
CA ILE A 107 -11.47 4.94 8.25
C ILE A 107 -11.33 6.30 8.93
N GLU A 108 -11.89 6.48 10.13
CA GLU A 108 -11.68 7.73 10.88
C GLU A 108 -10.22 7.89 11.31
N ARG A 109 -9.58 6.82 11.81
CA ARG A 109 -8.14 6.80 12.12
C ARG A 109 -7.29 7.15 10.90
N PHE A 110 -7.65 6.64 9.73
CA PHE A 110 -6.96 6.96 8.48
C PHE A 110 -7.10 8.45 8.11
N LYS A 111 -8.28 9.06 8.30
CA LYS A 111 -8.44 10.50 8.06
C LYS A 111 -7.52 11.33 8.96
N ASP A 112 -7.37 10.94 10.22
CA ASP A 112 -6.47 11.63 11.14
C ASP A 112 -5.00 11.39 10.79
N PHE A 113 -4.66 10.17 10.37
CA PHE A 113 -3.34 9.87 9.81
C PHE A 113 -3.01 10.77 8.61
N LEU A 114 -3.95 10.95 7.67
CA LEU A 114 -3.75 11.83 6.52
C LEU A 114 -3.49 13.28 6.93
N LYS A 115 -4.23 13.82 7.91
CA LYS A 115 -4.02 15.20 8.40
C LYS A 115 -2.63 15.42 9.02
N GLN A 116 -2.05 14.36 9.60
CA GLN A 116 -0.74 14.44 10.26
C GLN A 116 0.43 14.23 9.30
N ASN A 117 0.22 13.45 8.22
CA ASN A 117 1.30 12.98 7.36
C ASN A 117 1.31 13.63 5.96
N LEU A 118 0.19 14.20 5.51
CA LEU A 118 0.18 15.01 4.29
C LEU A 118 0.52 16.47 4.62
N LYS A 119 1.48 17.01 3.88
CA LYS A 119 1.91 18.41 3.94
C LYS A 119 1.42 19.17 2.72
#